data_AF-A0A923V7L0-F1
#
_entry.id   AF-A0A923V7L0-F1
#
_cell.length_a   1.000
_cell.length_b   1.000
_cell.length_c   1.000
_cell.angle_alpha   90.00
_cell.angle_beta   90.00
_cell.angle_gamma   90.00
#
_symmetry.space_group_name_H-M   'P 1'
#
loop_
_entity.id
_entity.type
_entity.pdbx_description
1 polymer ?
#
loop_
_entity_poly.entity_id
_entity_poly.type
_entity_poly.pdbx_seq_one_letter_code
_entity_poly.pdbx_strand_id
1 'polypeptide(L)'
;MYLGVTGDAVAGAHTLKPGLNVGIGTTVPNALLQVNGTTFINATAQDASVTSAKLVVMQTPATADWTQTVKGGTTAGSSYGIRLNAGTNSSDAALVVRDVTNTNDFFKIRGDGNVGIGTITPGQRLSVVGTIESTSGGFEFPDGTTQTTSNILQTNTTNAGSVTSSCLPSTNK
;
A
#
# COMPACT_ATOMS: atom_id res chain seq x y z
N MET A 1 35.12 22.99 -11.04
CA MET A 1 36.09 22.22 -10.23
C MET A 1 35.27 21.26 -9.36
N TYR A 2 35.11 20.02 -9.81
CA TYR A 2 34.37 18.97 -9.10
C TYR A 2 35.37 18.23 -8.22
N LEU A 3 35.33 18.45 -6.90
CA LEU A 3 36.10 17.63 -5.96
C LEU A 3 35.30 16.34 -5.72
N GLY A 4 35.51 15.36 -6.60
CA GLY A 4 35.21 13.97 -6.30
C GLY A 4 36.33 13.43 -5.40
N VAL A 5 35.96 12.63 -4.40
CA VAL A 5 36.92 11.92 -3.54
C VAL A 5 37.98 11.22 -4.40
N THR A 6 39.24 11.63 -4.25
CA THR A 6 40.38 10.98 -4.89
C THR A 6 40.62 9.63 -4.23
N GLY A 7 40.12 8.58 -4.88
CA GLY A 7 40.35 7.19 -4.46
C GLY A 7 39.32 6.22 -5.00
N ASP A 8 39.16 6.12 -6.32
CA ASP A 8 39.60 4.93 -7.09
C ASP A 8 39.18 5.13 -8.55
N ALA A 9 40.15 5.36 -9.42
CA ALA A 9 39.95 5.47 -10.87
C ALA A 9 40.22 4.11 -11.54
N VAL A 10 39.66 3.05 -10.97
CA VAL A 10 39.58 1.75 -11.62
C VAL A 10 38.11 1.43 -11.78
N ALA A 11 37.71 0.99 -12.98
CA ALA A 11 36.40 0.40 -13.21
C ALA A 11 36.27 -0.85 -12.33
N GLY A 12 35.79 -0.66 -11.10
CA GLY A 12 35.77 -1.63 -10.01
C GLY A 12 35.28 -0.92 -8.76
N ALA A 13 34.48 -1.60 -7.95
CA ALA A 13 33.70 -1.03 -6.85
C ALA A 13 34.46 -0.01 -5.98
N HIS A 14 33.84 1.15 -5.73
CA HIS A 14 34.28 2.12 -4.72
C HIS A 14 34.28 1.47 -3.33
N THR A 15 35.42 0.88 -2.95
CA THR A 15 35.59 0.21 -1.66
C THR A 15 36.17 1.19 -0.68
N LEU A 16 35.34 1.74 0.19
CA LEU A 16 35.76 2.68 1.22
C LEU A 16 36.44 1.90 2.37
N LYS A 17 37.49 2.49 2.96
CA LYS A 17 38.30 1.84 4.00
C LYS A 17 37.41 1.41 5.19
N PRO A 18 37.66 0.24 5.81
CA PRO A 18 36.90 -0.21 6.97
C PRO A 18 36.90 0.84 8.10
N GLY A 19 35.73 1.10 8.69
CA GLY A 19 35.58 1.93 9.89
C GLY A 19 35.26 3.41 9.67
N LEU A 20 35.09 3.87 8.42
CA LEU A 20 34.63 5.22 8.12
C LEU A 20 33.21 5.23 7.52
N ASN A 21 32.39 6.15 8.03
CA ASN A 21 31.07 6.45 7.49
C ASN A 21 31.18 7.12 6.10
N VAL A 22 30.23 6.84 5.23
CA VAL A 22 30.14 7.42 3.88
C VAL A 22 29.20 8.61 3.90
N GLY A 23 29.73 9.81 3.65
CA GLY A 23 28.94 11.03 3.49
C GLY A 23 28.82 11.45 2.03
N ILE A 24 27.60 11.57 1.51
CA ILE A 24 27.31 12.21 0.22
C ILE A 24 26.53 13.50 0.49
N GLY A 25 27.12 14.66 0.16
CA GLY A 25 26.52 15.97 0.48
C GLY A 25 26.60 16.38 1.96
N THR A 26 27.34 15.63 2.78
CA THR A 26 27.65 15.95 4.18
C THR A 26 29.14 15.71 4.46
N THR A 27 29.76 16.55 5.28
CA THR A 27 31.17 16.43 5.70
C THR A 27 31.34 15.70 7.03
N VAL A 28 30.26 15.51 7.79
CA VAL A 28 30.26 14.83 9.09
C VAL A 28 29.14 13.80 9.12
N PRO A 29 29.32 12.64 8.47
CA PRO A 29 28.30 11.61 8.43
C PRO A 29 28.09 10.95 9.81
N ASN A 30 26.84 10.94 10.30
CA ASN A 30 26.49 10.35 11.61
C ASN A 30 25.90 8.92 11.54
N ALA A 31 25.87 8.34 10.34
CA ALA A 31 25.49 6.96 10.08
C ALA A 31 26.46 6.37 9.04
N LEU A 32 26.52 5.03 8.95
CA LEU A 32 27.43 4.33 8.03
C LEU A 32 27.30 4.82 6.58
N LEU A 33 26.09 5.18 6.15
CA LEU A 33 25.85 5.89 4.90
C LEU A 33 24.85 7.02 5.16
N GLN A 34 25.27 8.26 4.93
CA GLN A 34 24.41 9.43 4.98
C GLN A 34 24.45 10.18 3.66
N VAL A 35 23.27 10.39 3.07
CA VAL A 35 23.09 11.25 1.90
C VAL A 35 22.27 12.47 2.32
N ASN A 36 22.86 13.66 2.23
CA ASN A 36 22.14 14.92 2.40
C ASN A 36 21.75 15.45 1.02
N GLY A 37 20.62 14.94 0.50
CA GLY A 37 20.14 15.24 -0.85
C GLY A 37 19.31 14.11 -1.44
N THR A 38 19.10 14.15 -2.76
CA THR A 38 18.38 13.10 -3.49
C THR A 38 19.33 11.93 -3.80
N THR A 39 18.89 10.69 -3.56
CA THR A 39 19.62 9.49 -3.97
C THR A 39 18.97 8.92 -5.23
N PHE A 40 19.72 8.80 -6.33
CA PHE A 40 19.26 8.16 -7.56
C PHE A 40 19.91 6.79 -7.71
N ILE A 41 19.12 5.72 -7.64
CA ILE A 41 19.60 4.33 -7.77
C ILE A 41 19.15 3.81 -9.15
N ASN A 42 20.12 3.65 -10.06
CA ASN A 42 19.90 3.12 -11.40
C ASN A 42 20.67 1.80 -11.58
N ALA A 43 20.08 0.82 -12.24
CA ALA A 43 20.72 -0.46 -12.55
C ALA A 43 20.68 -0.69 -14.05
N THR A 44 21.84 -0.97 -14.66
CA THR A 44 22.01 -1.16 -16.11
C THR A 44 22.27 -2.62 -16.52
N ALA A 45 22.47 -3.55 -15.56
CA ALA A 45 22.48 -5.00 -15.78
C ALA A 45 22.28 -5.74 -14.42
N GLN A 46 21.56 -6.85 -14.45
CA GLN A 46 21.07 -7.60 -13.28
C GLN A 46 22.09 -8.63 -12.77
N ASP A 47 22.32 -8.65 -11.45
CA ASP A 47 22.70 -9.86 -10.73
C ASP A 47 21.53 -10.86 -10.82
N ALA A 48 21.78 -12.06 -11.31
CA ALA A 48 20.77 -13.09 -11.56
C ALA A 48 20.05 -13.58 -10.28
N SER A 49 20.55 -13.22 -9.10
CA SER A 49 20.02 -13.67 -7.80
C SER A 49 18.87 -12.82 -7.23
N VAL A 50 18.51 -11.69 -7.83
CA VAL A 50 17.35 -10.89 -7.37
C VAL A 50 16.49 -10.53 -8.57
N THR A 51 15.44 -11.32 -8.82
CA THR A 51 14.50 -11.11 -9.92
C THR A 51 13.91 -9.68 -9.88
N SER A 52 14.48 -8.79 -10.72
CA SER A 52 13.88 -7.55 -11.23
C SER A 52 13.82 -6.31 -10.33
N ALA A 53 14.41 -6.30 -9.13
CA ALA A 53 14.37 -5.11 -8.25
C ALA A 53 15.61 -4.20 -8.41
N LYS A 54 15.41 -2.87 -8.43
CA LYS A 54 16.51 -1.87 -8.48
C LYS A 54 17.12 -1.55 -7.11
N LEU A 55 16.36 -1.77 -6.04
CA LEU A 55 16.77 -1.61 -4.66
C LEU A 55 16.25 -2.81 -3.89
N VAL A 56 17.14 -3.46 -3.14
CA VAL A 56 16.84 -4.65 -2.37
C VAL A 56 17.26 -4.36 -0.94
N VAL A 57 16.33 -4.48 0.00
CA VAL A 57 16.59 -4.30 1.42
C VAL A 57 16.13 -5.58 2.12
N MET A 58 17.07 -6.32 2.69
CA MET A 58 16.84 -7.61 3.33
C MET A 58 17.17 -7.52 4.82
N GLN A 59 16.45 -8.31 5.62
CA GLN A 59 16.75 -8.50 7.03
C GLN A 59 17.20 -9.94 7.27
N THR A 60 18.31 -10.11 7.99
CA THR A 60 18.87 -11.42 8.39
C THR A 60 19.56 -11.30 9.76
N PRO A 61 19.23 -12.08 10.82
CA PRO A 61 18.02 -12.86 11.11
C PRO A 61 17.17 -12.29 12.29
N ALA A 62 15.87 -12.63 12.30
CA ALA A 62 14.90 -12.71 13.42
C ALA A 62 14.90 -11.66 14.56
N THR A 63 15.30 -10.43 14.34
CA THR A 63 14.93 -9.32 15.23
C THR A 63 13.60 -8.72 14.78
N ALA A 64 12.78 -8.18 15.69
CA ALA A 64 11.49 -7.57 15.33
C ALA A 64 11.69 -6.14 14.78
N ASP A 65 12.54 -6.00 13.75
CA ASP A 65 12.93 -4.72 13.16
C ASP A 65 12.31 -4.49 11.78
N TRP A 66 12.13 -3.23 11.43
CA TRP A 66 11.67 -2.83 10.10
C TRP A 66 12.84 -2.84 9.11
N THR A 67 12.69 -3.52 7.97
CA THR A 67 13.68 -3.45 6.87
C THR A 67 13.81 -2.04 6.29
N GLN A 68 12.70 -1.30 6.22
CA GLN A 68 12.65 0.07 5.74
C GLN A 68 11.63 0.88 6.53
N THR A 69 11.97 2.12 6.88
CA THR A 69 11.08 3.09 7.51
C THR A 69 11.05 4.37 6.69
N VAL A 70 9.87 4.79 6.25
CA VAL A 70 9.65 6.07 5.56
C VAL A 70 8.74 6.94 6.42
N LYS A 71 9.26 8.07 6.91
CA LYS A 71 8.52 8.99 7.78
C LYS A 71 8.41 10.35 7.10
N GLY A 72 7.18 10.84 6.96
CA GLY A 72 6.92 12.24 6.62
C GLY A 72 7.16 13.16 7.83
N GLY A 73 7.34 14.45 7.58
CA GLY A 73 7.42 15.46 8.64
C GLY A 73 6.07 15.74 9.30
N THR A 74 6.07 16.56 10.36
CA THR A 74 4.85 16.95 11.10
C THR A 74 4.19 18.22 10.56
N THR A 75 4.80 18.88 9.56
CA THR A 75 4.27 20.12 8.98
C THR A 75 3.05 19.83 8.10
N ALA A 76 1.91 20.45 8.44
CA ALA A 76 0.66 20.31 7.71
C ALA A 76 0.86 20.67 6.22
N GLY A 77 0.37 19.78 5.33
CA GLY A 77 0.42 19.97 3.87
C GLY A 77 1.78 19.75 3.20
N SER A 78 2.85 19.49 3.95
CA SER A 78 4.22 19.43 3.39
C SER A 78 4.84 18.03 3.36
N SER A 79 4.14 17.02 3.88
CA SER A 79 4.68 15.68 4.05
C SER A 79 4.05 14.69 3.08
N TYR A 80 4.80 14.28 2.06
CA TYR A 80 4.44 13.18 1.16
C TYR A 80 5.17 11.90 1.57
N GLY A 81 4.49 10.75 1.44
CA GLY A 81 5.06 9.42 1.69
C GLY A 81 5.69 8.81 0.43
N ILE A 82 5.55 7.49 0.28
CA ILE A 82 6.00 6.78 -0.91
C ILE A 82 5.06 7.10 -2.08
N ARG A 83 5.61 7.59 -3.19
CA ARG A 83 4.89 7.77 -4.45
C ARG A 83 5.16 6.56 -5.37
N LEU A 84 4.10 5.84 -5.73
CA LEU A 84 4.15 4.66 -6.59
C LEU A 84 3.51 4.99 -7.94
N ASN A 85 4.32 5.13 -8.98
CA ASN A 85 3.87 5.30 -10.36
C ASN A 85 4.08 3.98 -11.11
N ALA A 86 3.03 3.19 -11.28
CA ALA A 86 3.06 1.98 -12.11
C ALA A 86 2.40 2.21 -13.48
N GLY A 87 2.40 1.16 -14.29
CA GLY A 87 1.86 1.17 -15.65
C GLY A 87 0.34 1.38 -15.70
N THR A 88 -0.21 1.29 -16.90
CA THR A 88 -1.50 1.89 -17.27
C THR A 88 -2.65 0.90 -17.35
N ASN A 89 -2.39 -0.41 -17.18
CA ASN A 89 -3.40 -1.43 -17.40
C ASN A 89 -3.36 -2.57 -16.37
N SER A 90 -4.21 -3.57 -16.61
CA SER A 90 -4.43 -4.74 -15.76
C SER A 90 -3.19 -5.60 -15.50
N SER A 91 -2.22 -5.55 -16.41
CA SER A 91 -0.98 -6.34 -16.36
C SER A 91 0.06 -5.72 -15.44
N ASP A 92 -0.12 -4.45 -15.07
CA ASP A 92 0.78 -3.70 -14.22
C ASP A 92 0.34 -3.75 -12.75
N ALA A 93 1.29 -3.54 -11.83
CA ALA A 93 1.01 -3.42 -10.40
C ALA A 93 1.79 -2.25 -9.79
N ALA A 94 1.08 -1.39 -9.05
CA ALA A 94 1.64 -0.28 -8.30
C ALA A 94 2.24 -0.72 -6.96
N LEU A 95 1.56 -1.66 -6.30
CA LEU A 95 1.98 -2.21 -5.01
C LEU A 95 1.53 -3.66 -4.92
N VAL A 96 2.42 -4.51 -4.39
CA VAL A 96 2.08 -5.89 -4.02
C VAL A 96 2.66 -6.20 -2.65
N VAL A 97 1.81 -6.71 -1.76
CA VAL A 97 2.19 -7.28 -0.48
C VAL A 97 2.05 -8.80 -0.61
N ARG A 98 3.13 -9.51 -0.32
CA ARG A 98 3.23 -10.95 -0.50
C ARG A 98 3.74 -11.64 0.75
N ASP A 99 3.58 -12.96 0.78
CA ASP A 99 4.35 -13.80 1.68
C ASP A 99 5.84 -13.86 1.29
N VAL A 100 6.67 -14.29 2.25
CA VAL A 100 8.13 -14.40 2.06
C VAL A 100 8.50 -15.42 0.99
N THR A 101 7.61 -16.38 0.71
CA THR A 101 7.79 -17.44 -0.30
C THR A 101 7.35 -17.00 -1.69
N ASN A 102 6.82 -15.79 -1.86
CA ASN A 102 6.30 -15.25 -3.12
C ASN A 102 5.24 -16.13 -3.79
N THR A 103 4.45 -16.84 -2.99
CA THR A 103 3.37 -17.73 -3.43
C THR A 103 2.00 -17.08 -3.33
N ASN A 104 1.81 -16.12 -2.43
CA ASN A 104 0.52 -15.49 -2.19
C ASN A 104 0.63 -13.96 -2.22
N ASP A 105 -0.25 -13.33 -2.99
CA ASP A 105 -0.47 -11.88 -2.97
C ASP A 105 -1.60 -11.58 -1.97
N PHE A 106 -1.26 -11.07 -0.79
CA PHE A 106 -2.25 -10.70 0.23
C PHE A 106 -2.97 -9.40 -0.11
N PHE A 107 -2.26 -8.45 -0.71
CA PHE A 107 -2.81 -7.16 -1.12
C PHE A 107 -2.14 -6.70 -2.40
N LYS A 108 -2.92 -6.28 -3.38
CA LYS A 108 -2.41 -5.83 -4.69
C LYS A 108 -3.18 -4.62 -5.20
N ILE A 109 -2.44 -3.59 -5.62
CA ILE A 109 -2.98 -2.45 -6.39
C ILE A 109 -2.49 -2.60 -7.82
N ARG A 110 -3.42 -2.78 -8.76
CA ARG A 110 -3.12 -2.89 -10.20
C ARG A 110 -2.89 -1.51 -10.84
N GLY A 111 -2.25 -1.50 -12.01
CA GLY A 111 -1.99 -0.27 -12.77
C GLY A 111 -3.23 0.42 -13.33
N ASP A 112 -4.33 -0.30 -13.48
CA ASP A 112 -5.66 0.27 -13.79
C ASP A 112 -6.43 0.78 -12.57
N GLY A 113 -5.82 0.68 -11.37
CA GLY A 113 -6.34 1.21 -10.12
C GLY A 113 -7.27 0.27 -9.34
N ASN A 114 -7.46 -0.97 -9.78
CA ASN A 114 -8.24 -1.95 -9.00
C ASN A 114 -7.41 -2.52 -7.84
N VAL A 115 -8.07 -2.72 -6.69
CA VAL A 115 -7.46 -3.25 -5.47
C VAL A 115 -8.00 -4.66 -5.20
N GLY A 116 -7.08 -5.61 -5.03
CA GLY A 116 -7.38 -6.98 -4.61
C GLY A 116 -6.85 -7.27 -3.21
N ILE A 117 -7.67 -7.88 -2.36
CA ILE A 117 -7.27 -8.46 -1.08
C ILE A 117 -7.46 -9.98 -1.16
N GLY A 118 -6.36 -10.73 -1.11
CA GLY A 118 -6.34 -12.17 -1.34
C GLY A 118 -6.66 -12.60 -2.79
N THR A 119 -6.66 -11.66 -3.75
CA THR A 119 -6.87 -11.95 -5.17
C THR A 119 -6.00 -11.06 -6.06
N ILE A 120 -5.49 -11.63 -7.15
CA ILE A 120 -4.66 -10.92 -8.14
C ILE A 120 -5.45 -10.41 -9.35
N THR A 121 -6.70 -10.85 -9.49
CA THR A 121 -7.60 -10.51 -10.61
C THR A 121 -8.90 -9.91 -10.06
N PRO A 122 -8.86 -8.71 -9.45
CA PRO A 122 -10.07 -8.04 -9.00
C PRO A 122 -10.99 -7.75 -10.19
N GLY A 123 -12.24 -8.19 -10.07
CA GLY A 123 -13.30 -7.97 -11.07
C GLY A 123 -14.04 -6.64 -10.90
N GLN A 124 -13.82 -5.96 -9.78
CA GLN A 124 -14.35 -4.65 -9.43
C GLN A 124 -13.25 -3.75 -8.86
N ARG A 125 -13.55 -2.48 -8.57
CA ARG A 125 -12.60 -1.52 -8.00
C ARG A 125 -11.95 -2.03 -6.71
N LEU A 126 -12.71 -2.72 -5.88
CA LEU A 126 -12.24 -3.49 -4.73
C LEU A 126 -12.78 -4.91 -4.83
N SER A 127 -11.93 -5.92 -4.70
CA SER A 127 -12.34 -7.32 -4.58
C SER A 127 -11.61 -7.97 -3.42
N VAL A 128 -12.35 -8.61 -2.51
CA VAL A 128 -11.83 -9.25 -1.31
C VAL A 128 -12.24 -10.71 -1.31
N VAL A 129 -11.27 -11.60 -1.09
CA VAL A 129 -11.54 -13.02 -0.85
C VAL A 129 -11.70 -13.22 0.66
N GLY A 130 -12.90 -13.59 1.10
CA GLY A 130 -13.24 -13.82 2.51
C GLY A 130 -14.24 -12.81 3.08
N THR A 131 -14.43 -12.87 4.40
CA THR A 131 -15.34 -11.98 5.15
C THR A 131 -14.70 -10.62 5.42
N ILE A 132 -15.48 -9.55 5.25
CA ILE A 132 -15.08 -8.18 5.63
C ILE A 132 -15.75 -7.82 6.95
N GLU A 133 -14.96 -7.46 7.95
CA GLU A 133 -15.44 -6.97 9.24
C GLU A 133 -15.35 -5.43 9.30
N SER A 134 -16.45 -4.78 9.69
CA SER A 134 -16.47 -3.36 10.05
C SER A 134 -16.54 -3.24 11.57
N THR A 135 -15.48 -2.75 12.20
CA THR A 135 -15.39 -2.61 13.66
C THR A 135 -15.98 -1.30 14.19
N SER A 136 -16.23 -0.33 13.32
CA SER A 136 -16.85 0.96 13.64
C SER A 136 -17.41 1.61 12.38
N GLY A 137 -18.49 2.38 12.49
CA GLY A 137 -19.01 3.21 11.40
C GLY A 137 -19.83 2.48 10.32
N GLY A 138 -19.62 1.20 10.04
CA GLY A 138 -20.42 0.44 9.06
C GLY A 138 -19.99 0.66 7.60
N PHE A 139 -20.88 0.34 6.66
CA PHE A 139 -20.65 0.51 5.21
C PHE A 139 -21.56 1.58 4.62
N GLU A 140 -20.99 2.59 3.96
CA GLU A 140 -21.74 3.62 3.23
C GLU A 140 -22.06 3.19 1.80
N PHE A 141 -23.29 3.42 1.37
CA PHE A 141 -23.76 3.15 0.02
C PHE A 141 -23.79 4.42 -0.84
N PRO A 142 -23.85 4.28 -2.18
CA PRO A 142 -23.90 5.44 -3.08
C PRO A 142 -25.09 6.39 -2.89
N ASP A 143 -26.14 5.98 -2.16
CA ASP A 143 -27.26 6.84 -1.78
C ASP A 143 -26.98 7.70 -0.52
N GLY A 144 -25.77 7.58 0.04
CA GLY A 144 -25.32 8.27 1.25
C GLY A 144 -25.79 7.62 2.55
N THR A 145 -26.51 6.49 2.49
CA THR A 145 -26.93 5.77 3.69
C THR A 145 -25.80 4.86 4.19
N THR A 146 -25.65 4.77 5.51
CA THR A 146 -24.65 3.89 6.14
C THR A 146 -25.34 2.73 6.85
N GLN A 147 -25.01 1.50 6.45
CA GLN A 147 -25.42 0.30 7.15
C GLN A 147 -24.49 0.04 8.34
N THR A 148 -24.97 0.38 9.53
CA THR A 148 -24.24 0.20 10.82
C THR A 148 -24.59 -1.09 11.54
N THR A 149 -25.68 -1.74 11.16
CA THR A 149 -26.12 -3.05 11.65
C THR A 149 -26.51 -3.93 10.48
N SER A 150 -26.57 -5.25 10.68
CA SER A 150 -27.11 -6.15 9.65
C SER A 150 -28.53 -5.69 9.29
N ASN A 151 -28.83 -5.54 8.00
CA ASN A 151 -30.20 -5.31 7.56
C ASN A 151 -31.01 -6.59 7.76
N ILE A 152 -31.65 -6.73 8.93
CA ILE A 152 -32.52 -7.88 9.24
C ILE A 152 -33.90 -7.72 8.55
N LEU A 153 -34.20 -6.58 7.91
CA LEU A 153 -35.54 -6.27 7.41
C LEU A 153 -35.58 -6.02 5.90
N GLN A 154 -35.37 -7.08 5.10
CA GLN A 154 -35.91 -7.12 3.74
C GLN A 154 -37.34 -7.66 3.77
N THR A 155 -38.29 -6.91 4.33
CA THR A 155 -39.68 -7.12 3.94
C THR A 155 -39.84 -6.43 2.59
N ASN A 156 -39.91 -7.22 1.52
CA ASN A 156 -40.25 -6.78 0.18
C ASN A 156 -41.71 -6.25 0.19
N THR A 157 -41.96 -5.06 0.73
CA THR A 157 -43.29 -4.42 0.82
C THR A 157 -43.57 -3.52 -0.37
N THR A 158 -43.19 -3.93 -1.59
CA THR A 158 -43.78 -3.37 -2.82
C THR A 158 -45.12 -4.01 -3.19
N ASN A 159 -45.70 -4.84 -2.30
CA ASN A 159 -47.07 -5.33 -2.40
C ASN A 159 -47.86 -5.22 -1.06
N ALA A 160 -47.62 -4.16 -0.27
CA ALA A 160 -48.53 -3.80 0.82
C ALA A 160 -49.71 -2.99 0.26
N GLY A 161 -50.56 -3.65 -0.53
CA GLY A 161 -51.87 -3.11 -0.85
C GLY A 161 -52.64 -2.85 0.44
N SER A 162 -52.97 -1.58 0.68
CA SER A 162 -54.14 -1.17 1.44
C SER A 162 -54.31 -1.78 2.83
N VAL A 163 -53.52 -1.35 3.82
CA VAL A 163 -54.05 -1.25 5.20
C VAL A 163 -54.87 0.03 5.31
N THR A 164 -55.98 0.07 4.60
CA THR A 164 -57.08 0.99 4.90
C THR A 164 -57.74 0.50 6.19
N SER A 165 -57.30 1.02 7.33
CA SER A 165 -58.11 0.97 8.54
C SER A 165 -59.32 1.89 8.33
N SER A 166 -60.41 1.35 7.78
CA SER A 166 -61.69 2.06 7.68
C SER A 166 -62.74 1.37 8.57
N CYS A 167 -62.90 1.94 9.75
CA CYS A 167 -64.09 1.99 10.61
C CYS A 167 -65.28 1.08 10.23
N LEU A 168 -65.64 0.15 11.14
CA LEU A 168 -67.03 -0.25 11.36
C LEU A 168 -67.27 -0.36 12.88
N PRO A 169 -68.15 0.47 13.47
CA PRO A 169 -68.69 0.19 14.79
C PRO A 169 -69.90 -0.76 14.60
N SER A 170 -69.82 -1.99 15.09
CA SER A 170 -71.04 -2.80 15.25
C SER A 170 -71.46 -2.79 16.72
N THR A 171 -72.40 -1.89 17.00
CA THR A 171 -73.25 -1.90 18.19
C THR A 171 -73.97 -3.27 18.24
N ASN A 172 -73.75 -4.05 19.30
CA ASN A 172 -74.63 -5.18 19.60
C ASN A 172 -75.67 -4.72 20.63
N LYS A 173 -76.95 -4.87 20.23
CA LYS A 173 -78.11 -4.79 21.12
C LYS A 173 -78.11 -5.96 22.10
#